data_AF-A0A6M8AZW1-F1
#
_entry.id   AF-A0A6M8AZW1-F1
#
_cell.length_a   1.000
_cell.length_b   1.000
_cell.length_c   1.000
_cell.angle_alpha   90.00
_cell.angle_beta   90.00
_cell.angle_gamma   90.00
#
_symmetry.space_group_name_H-M   'P 1'
#
loop_
_entity.id
_entity.type
_entity.pdbx_description
1 polymer ?
#
loop_
_entity_poly.entity_id
_entity_poly.type
_entity_poly.pdbx_seq_one_letter_code
_entity_poly.pdbx_strand_id
1 'polypeptide(L)'
;MSSWDINPALVSSIIKSVQTTVEGDLATALKDIGTQGNTAITSCTQPSPLSSSGDAPLVASAIGTFFENRKSQLEGLGTRVSAAAKGTVSAVTSYVNQDESGALEYQRSAAGTA
;
A
#
# COMPACT_ATOMS: atom_id res chain seq x y z
N MET A 1 -35.39 5.45 3.19
CA MET A 1 -34.14 5.00 3.85
C MET A 1 -33.50 6.18 4.57
N SER A 2 -33.98 6.54 5.76
CA SER A 2 -33.82 7.87 6.38
C SER A 2 -33.08 7.86 7.73
N SER A 3 -32.09 6.99 7.93
CA SER A 3 -31.39 6.93 9.23
C SER A 3 -29.87 7.07 9.16
N TRP A 4 -29.30 7.34 7.99
CA TRP A 4 -27.88 7.64 7.84
C TRP A 4 -27.75 9.15 7.70
N ASP A 5 -27.55 9.85 8.83
CA ASP A 5 -27.17 11.27 8.85
C ASP A 5 -25.71 11.40 8.39
N ILE A 6 -25.51 11.17 7.10
CA ILE A 6 -24.21 11.27 6.46
C ILE A 6 -24.12 12.66 5.85
N ASN A 7 -23.20 13.47 6.36
CA ASN A 7 -22.79 14.70 5.70
C ASN A 7 -21.91 14.36 4.48
N PRO A 8 -22.38 14.54 3.24
CA PRO A 8 -21.65 14.13 2.04
C PRO A 8 -20.32 14.88 1.87
N ALA A 9 -20.25 16.13 2.32
CA ALA A 9 -19.05 16.96 2.20
C ALA A 9 -17.94 16.48 3.14
N LEU A 10 -18.26 16.14 4.39
CA LEU A 10 -17.29 15.57 5.34
C LEU A 10 -16.77 14.22 4.86
N VAL A 11 -17.67 13.37 4.36
CA VAL A 11 -17.32 12.06 3.82
C VAL A 11 -16.42 12.17 2.59
N SER A 12 -16.71 13.10 1.68
CA SER A 12 -15.84 13.38 0.52
C SER A 12 -14.43 13.84 0.94
N SER A 13 -14.33 14.66 1.99
CA SER A 13 -13.04 15.11 2.54
C SER A 13 -12.21 13.96 3.11
N ILE A 14 -12.84 13.09 3.93
CA ILE A 14 -12.19 11.91 4.51
C ILE A 14 -11.73 10.95 3.41
N ILE A 15 -12.57 10.72 2.40
CA ILE A 15 -12.25 9.89 1.23
C ILE A 15 -11.00 10.41 0.50
N LYS A 16 -10.92 11.71 0.23
CA LYS A 16 -9.76 12.33 -0.43
C LYS A 16 -8.50 12.22 0.43
N SER A 17 -8.64 12.35 1.75
CA SER A 17 -7.52 12.15 2.68
C SER A 17 -7.00 10.72 2.63
N VAL A 18 -7.89 9.73 2.71
CA VAL A 18 -7.50 8.30 2.64
C VAL A 18 -6.88 7.97 1.29
N GLN A 19 -7.45 8.46 0.19
CA GLN A 19 -6.86 8.29 -1.14
C GLN A 19 -5.45 8.89 -1.20
N THR A 20 -5.26 10.11 -0.70
CA THR A 20 -3.94 10.75 -0.63
C THR A 20 -2.93 9.93 0.15
N THR A 21 -3.31 9.42 1.34
CA THR A 21 -2.42 8.59 2.16
C THR A 21 -2.09 7.26 1.48
N VAL A 22 -3.05 6.64 0.78
CA VAL A 22 -2.83 5.34 0.11
C VAL A 22 -2.00 5.50 -1.17
N GLU A 23 -2.34 6.47 -2.02
CA GLU A 23 -1.66 6.69 -3.31
C GLU A 23 -0.34 7.44 -3.16
N GLY A 24 -0.19 8.25 -2.12
CA GLY A 24 1.04 8.96 -1.77
C GLY A 24 1.88 8.17 -0.79
N ASP A 25 1.52 8.23 0.50
CA ASP A 25 2.38 7.80 1.61
C ASP A 25 2.66 6.29 1.57
N LEU A 26 1.61 5.46 1.44
CA LEU A 26 1.77 4.00 1.46
C LEU A 26 2.50 3.50 0.22
N ALA A 27 2.15 4.00 -0.97
CA ALA A 27 2.83 3.63 -2.21
C ALA A 27 4.31 4.03 -2.17
N THR A 28 4.62 5.22 -1.65
CA THR A 28 5.99 5.70 -1.47
C THR A 28 6.75 4.83 -0.47
N ALA A 29 6.16 4.55 0.70
CA ALA A 29 6.77 3.71 1.72
C ALA A 29 7.09 2.30 1.20
N LEU A 30 6.16 1.68 0.45
CA LEU A 30 6.38 0.35 -0.15
C LEU A 30 7.54 0.36 -1.16
N LYS A 31 7.69 1.43 -1.95
CA LYS A 31 8.81 1.61 -2.87
C LYS A 31 10.13 1.86 -2.13
N ASP A 32 10.09 2.66 -1.08
CA ASP A 32 11.26 3.03 -0.29
C ASP A 32 11.85 1.84 0.47
N ILE A 33 11.03 0.87 0.89
CA ILE A 33 11.51 -0.38 1.50
C ILE A 33 12.50 -1.10 0.57
N GLY A 34 12.18 -1.21 -0.73
CA GLY A 34 13.09 -1.84 -1.70
C GLY A 34 14.38 -1.05 -1.90
N THR A 35 14.28 0.28 -1.94
CA THR A 35 15.44 1.18 -2.05
C THR A 35 16.35 1.05 -0.84
N GLN A 36 15.80 1.13 0.38
CA GLN A 36 16.54 0.99 1.62
C GLN A 36 17.18 -0.40 1.76
N GLY A 37 16.47 -1.46 1.33
CA GLY A 37 17.02 -2.81 1.27
C GLY A 37 18.26 -2.90 0.36
N ASN A 38 18.18 -2.34 -0.85
CA ASN A 38 19.32 -2.29 -1.77
C ASN A 38 20.48 -1.43 -1.23
N THR A 39 20.18 -0.30 -0.57
CA THR A 39 21.21 0.52 0.08
C THR A 39 21.93 -0.29 1.17
N ALA A 40 21.20 -1.00 2.03
CA ALA A 40 21.78 -1.82 3.09
C ALA A 40 22.65 -2.95 2.52
N ILE A 41 22.18 -3.65 1.46
CA ILE A 41 22.97 -4.67 0.75
C ILE A 41 24.26 -4.06 0.20
N THR A 42 24.15 -2.91 -0.48
CA THR A 42 25.29 -2.22 -1.08
C THR A 42 26.32 -1.83 -0.03
N SER A 43 25.89 -1.30 1.13
CA SER A 43 26.78 -0.96 2.24
C SER A 43 27.54 -2.18 2.78
N CYS A 44 26.92 -3.35 2.80
CA CYS A 44 27.56 -4.58 3.26
C CYS A 44 28.56 -5.18 2.25
N THR A 45 28.39 -4.92 0.96
CA THR A 45 29.23 -5.45 -0.14
C THR A 45 30.20 -4.45 -0.72
N GLN A 46 30.16 -3.19 -0.29
CA GLN A 46 31.06 -2.13 -0.75
C GLN A 46 32.50 -2.45 -0.33
N PRO A 47 33.47 -2.47 -1.27
CA PRO A 47 34.87 -2.66 -0.93
C PRO A 47 35.35 -1.56 0.00
N SER A 48 36.09 -1.95 1.04
CA SER A 48 36.75 -1.06 1.98
C SER A 48 38.27 -1.22 1.84
N PRO A 49 39.08 -0.30 2.40
CA PRO A 49 40.54 -0.48 2.46
C PRO A 49 40.97 -1.76 3.19
N LEU A 50 40.07 -2.38 3.96
CA LEU A 50 40.29 -3.58 4.76
C LEU A 50 39.70 -4.85 4.11
N SER A 51 38.78 -4.71 3.16
CA SER A 51 38.13 -5.84 2.47
C SER A 51 37.74 -5.49 1.04
N SER A 52 38.33 -6.20 0.07
CA SER A 52 38.01 -6.04 -1.36
C SER A 52 36.63 -6.60 -1.76
N SER A 53 36.05 -7.47 -0.93
CA SER A 53 34.73 -8.11 -1.14
C SER A 53 33.61 -7.50 -0.29
N GLY A 54 33.90 -6.43 0.44
CA GLY A 54 33.02 -5.85 1.45
C GLY A 54 33.13 -6.53 2.81
N ASP A 55 32.72 -5.80 3.85
CA ASP A 55 32.98 -6.18 5.23
C ASP A 55 31.95 -7.20 5.77
N ALA A 56 30.80 -7.37 5.12
CA ALA A 56 29.71 -8.20 5.64
C ALA A 56 28.86 -8.93 4.56
N PRO A 57 29.44 -9.77 3.69
CA PRO A 57 28.71 -10.44 2.60
C PRO A 57 27.60 -11.39 3.07
N LEU A 58 27.76 -12.04 4.23
CA LEU A 58 26.73 -12.90 4.81
C LEU A 58 25.51 -12.09 5.28
N VAL A 59 25.73 -10.88 5.80
CA VAL A 59 24.64 -9.97 6.21
C VAL A 59 23.90 -9.48 4.97
N ALA A 60 24.62 -9.12 3.90
CA ALA A 60 24.02 -8.75 2.62
C ALA A 60 23.11 -9.87 2.08
N SER A 61 23.59 -11.11 2.11
CA SER A 61 22.81 -12.29 1.69
C SER A 61 21.55 -12.50 2.54
N ALA A 62 21.65 -12.34 3.86
CA ALA A 62 20.51 -12.45 4.77
C ALA A 62 19.45 -11.38 4.50
N ILE A 63 19.86 -10.13 4.25
CA ILE A 63 18.96 -9.02 3.90
C ILE A 63 18.27 -9.30 2.55
N GLY A 64 19.03 -9.71 1.54
CA GLY A 64 18.46 -10.06 0.24
C GLY A 64 17.43 -11.19 0.33
N THR A 65 17.75 -12.25 1.07
CA THR A 65 16.85 -13.39 1.31
C THR A 65 15.60 -12.97 2.09
N PHE A 66 15.73 -12.08 3.07
CA PHE A 66 14.60 -11.55 3.83
C PHE A 66 13.58 -10.84 2.94
N PHE A 67 14.06 -9.97 2.05
CA PHE A 67 13.21 -9.20 1.14
C PHE A 67 12.61 -10.07 0.03
N GLU A 68 13.39 -10.99 -0.55
CA GLU A 68 12.89 -11.92 -1.57
C GLU A 68 11.72 -12.76 -1.03
N ASN A 69 11.87 -13.31 0.18
CA ASN A 69 10.83 -14.11 0.83
C ASN A 69 9.56 -13.31 1.18
N ARG A 70 9.63 -11.98 1.24
CA ARG A 70 8.51 -11.10 1.60
C ARG A 70 7.97 -10.30 0.44
N LYS A 71 8.58 -10.40 -0.74
CA LYS A 71 8.22 -9.61 -1.92
C LYS A 71 6.73 -9.75 -2.27
N SER A 72 6.23 -10.98 -2.38
CA SER A 72 4.82 -11.23 -2.70
C SER A 72 3.85 -10.71 -1.62
N GLN A 73 4.27 -10.71 -0.35
CA GLN A 73 3.48 -10.20 0.76
C GLN A 73 3.42 -8.67 0.74
N LEU A 74 4.55 -8.00 0.48
CA LEU A 74 4.65 -6.55 0.37
C LEU A 74 3.88 -6.01 -0.85
N GLU A 75 4.06 -6.65 -2.01
CA GLU A 75 3.32 -6.31 -3.23
C GLU A 75 1.81 -6.57 -3.03
N GLY A 76 1.45 -7.74 -2.49
CA GLY A 76 0.06 -8.11 -2.22
C GLY A 76 -0.62 -7.19 -1.21
N LEU A 77 0.10 -6.69 -0.19
CA LEU A 77 -0.42 -5.74 0.77
C LEU A 77 -0.79 -4.41 0.11
N GLY A 78 0.11 -3.85 -0.72
CA GLY A 78 -0.14 -2.62 -1.45
C GLY A 78 -1.36 -2.73 -2.37
N THR A 79 -1.47 -3.83 -3.12
CA THR A 79 -2.63 -4.09 -3.98
C THR A 79 -3.93 -4.21 -3.19
N ARG A 80 -3.95 -4.95 -2.07
CA ARG A 80 -5.15 -5.13 -1.25
C ARG A 80 -5.62 -3.83 -0.61
N VAL A 81 -4.71 -3.05 -0.03
CA VAL A 81 -5.05 -1.76 0.59
C VAL A 81 -5.54 -0.77 -0.47
N SER A 82 -4.89 -0.72 -1.64
CA SER A 82 -5.33 0.15 -2.74
C SER A 82 -6.70 -0.24 -3.27
N ALA A 83 -6.96 -1.54 -3.47
CA ALA A 83 -8.25 -2.04 -3.94
C ALA A 83 -9.38 -1.78 -2.92
N ALA A 84 -9.16 -2.07 -1.64
CA ALA A 84 -10.13 -1.83 -0.59
C ALA A 84 -10.46 -0.33 -0.44
N ALA A 85 -9.44 0.53 -0.48
CA ALA A 85 -9.62 1.97 -0.43
C ALA A 85 -10.42 2.47 -1.64
N LYS A 86 -10.01 2.12 -2.86
CA LYS A 86 -10.70 2.53 -4.10
C LYS A 86 -12.15 2.04 -4.14
N GLY A 87 -12.41 0.79 -3.79
CA GLY A 87 -13.76 0.24 -3.71
C GLY A 87 -14.63 0.99 -2.68
N THR A 88 -14.08 1.31 -1.52
CA THR A 88 -14.78 2.10 -0.49
C THR A 88 -15.12 3.50 -0.99
N VAL A 89 -14.19 4.18 -1.66
CA VAL A 89 -14.40 5.50 -2.26
C VAL A 89 -15.50 5.46 -3.31
N SER A 90 -15.46 4.48 -4.23
CA SER A 90 -16.47 4.33 -5.27
C SER A 90 -17.86 4.03 -4.69
N ALA A 91 -17.94 3.16 -3.68
CA ALA A 91 -19.20 2.82 -3.02
C ALA A 91 -19.89 4.03 -2.40
N VAL A 92 -19.11 4.83 -1.68
CA VAL A 92 -19.63 6.01 -0.99
C VAL A 92 -19.97 7.13 -1.99
N THR A 93 -19.20 7.25 -3.07
CA THR A 93 -19.53 8.18 -4.17
C THR A 93 -20.86 7.81 -4.83
N SER A 94 -21.07 6.53 -5.15
CA SER A 94 -22.35 6.03 -5.68
C SER A 94 -23.51 6.28 -4.71
N TYR A 95 -23.31 6.07 -3.40
CA TYR A 95 -24.31 6.38 -2.38
C TYR A 95 -24.69 7.88 -2.38
N VAL A 96 -23.71 8.78 -2.42
CA VAL A 96 -23.96 10.24 -2.49
C VAL A 96 -24.71 10.61 -3.77
N ASN A 97 -24.46 9.92 -4.88
CA ASN A 97 -25.14 10.13 -6.16
C ASN A 97 -26.51 9.43 -6.26
N GLN A 98 -27.00 8.83 -5.17
CA GLN A 98 -28.24 8.04 -5.12
C GLN A 98 -28.26 6.81 -6.05
N ASP A 99 -27.09 6.31 -6.44
CA ASP A 99 -26.93 5.04 -7.17
C ASP A 99 -26.69 3.91 -6.16
N GLU A 100 -27.78 3.42 -5.58
CA GLU A 100 -27.75 2.35 -4.57
C GLU A 100 -27.20 1.02 -5.12
N SER A 101 -27.46 0.74 -6.40
CA SER A 101 -26.96 -0.44 -7.11
C SER A 101 -25.44 -0.44 -7.24
N GLY A 102 -24.85 0.67 -7.70
CA GLY A 102 -23.40 0.82 -7.79
C GLY A 102 -22.73 0.81 -6.43
N ALA A 103 -23.35 1.43 -5.41
CA ALA A 103 -22.83 1.45 -4.05
C ALA A 103 -22.65 0.04 -3.47
N LEU A 104 -23.64 -0.84 -3.67
CA LEU A 104 -23.60 -2.23 -3.21
C LEU A 104 -22.50 -3.05 -3.93
N GLU A 105 -22.34 -2.85 -5.24
CA GLU A 105 -21.34 -3.56 -6.03
C GLU A 105 -19.92 -3.18 -5.63
N TYR A 106 -19.67 -1.88 -5.45
CA TYR A 106 -18.38 -1.40 -4.96
C TYR A 106 -18.09 -1.82 -3.51
N GLN A 107 -19.12 -1.95 -2.65
CA GLN A 107 -18.95 -2.51 -1.30
C GLN A 107 -18.50 -3.97 -1.34
N ARG A 108 -19.12 -4.80 -2.19
CA ARG A 108 -18.74 -6.22 -2.33
C ARG A 108 -17.32 -6.39 -2.87
N SER A 109 -16.94 -5.54 -3.82
CA SER A 109 -15.59 -5.48 -4.37
C SER A 109 -14.55 -5.06 -3.32
N ALA A 110 -14.85 -4.03 -2.51
CA ALA A 110 -13.98 -3.57 -1.44
C ALA A 110 -13.79 -4.61 -0.31
N ALA A 111 -14.83 -5.38 0.00
CA ALA A 111 -14.80 -6.44 0.99
C ALA A 111 -14.05 -7.71 0.52
N GLY A 112 -13.67 -7.79 -0.77
CA GLY A 112 -13.03 -8.96 -1.35
C GLY A 112 -13.98 -10.17 -1.47
N THR A 113 -15.28 -9.91 -1.57
CA THR A 113 -16.35 -10.94 -1.59
C THR A 113 -17.05 -11.06 -2.96
N ALA A 114 -16.47 -10.49 -4.01
CA ALA A 114 -16.97 -10.61 -5.38
C ALA A 114 -16.58 -11.96 -6.01
#